data_AF-A0AA35GXY1-F1
#
_entry.id   AF-A0AA35GXY1-F1
#
_cell.length_a   1.000
_cell.length_b   1.000
_cell.length_c   1.000
_cell.angle_alpha   90.00
_cell.angle_beta   90.00
_cell.angle_gamma   90.00
#
_symmetry.space_group_name_H-M   'P 1'
#
loop_
_entity.id
_entity.type
_entity.pdbx_description
1 polymer ?
#
loop_
_entity_poly.entity_id
_entity_poly.type
_entity_poly.pdbx_seq_one_letter_code
_entity_poly.pdbx_strand_id
1 'polypeptide(L)'
;MNKDQFIAILNRNGSFHEKDLEEIDVNWRAANEAALSVSAAMPGIGFLSVKQRLNAFFAACRHFDKLIDESGLTEEQAQLGLSILRLINSKFKKAVVMFETRSNRFDVAARADMPRTARQCLDVIQYTGYQK
;
A
#
# COMPACT_ATOMS: atom_id res chain seq x y z
N MET A 1 -9.59 9.74 8.59
CA MET A 1 -10.53 8.64 8.31
C MET A 1 -10.52 7.74 9.52
N ASN A 2 -11.67 7.34 10.05
CA ASN A 2 -11.75 6.38 11.16
C ASN A 2 -11.96 4.94 10.64
N LYS A 3 -11.87 3.96 11.55
CA LYS A 3 -11.98 2.52 11.23
C LYS A 3 -13.31 2.19 10.56
N ASP A 4 -14.41 2.71 11.09
CA ASP A 4 -15.75 2.40 10.59
C ASP A 4 -15.96 2.93 9.17
N GLN A 5 -15.43 4.12 8.86
CA GLN A 5 -15.41 4.67 7.50
C GLN A 5 -14.59 3.79 6.55
N PHE A 6 -13.44 3.28 7.00
CA PHE A 6 -12.60 2.39 6.21
C PHE A 6 -13.33 1.07 5.89
N ILE A 7 -13.90 0.42 6.92
CA ILE A 7 -14.68 -0.82 6.78
C ILE A 7 -15.89 -0.58 5.86
N ALA A 8 -16.59 0.54 6.00
CA ALA A 8 -17.72 0.88 5.12
C ALA A 8 -17.31 1.05 3.65
N ILE A 9 -16.13 1.64 3.37
CA ILE A 9 -15.59 1.76 2.01
C ILE A 9 -15.22 0.39 1.44
N LEU A 10 -14.63 -0.47 2.27
CA LEU A 10 -14.26 -1.83 1.90
C LEU A 10 -15.51 -2.69 1.60
N ASN A 11 -16.50 -2.67 2.48
CA ASN A 11 -17.77 -3.41 2.32
C ASN A 11 -18.62 -2.95 1.12
N ARG A 12 -18.42 -1.73 0.61
CA ARG A 12 -19.08 -1.28 -0.63
C ARG A 12 -18.56 -2.00 -1.87
N ASN A 13 -17.34 -2.54 -1.82
CA ASN A 13 -16.65 -3.12 -2.96
C ASN A 13 -16.41 -4.64 -2.83
N GLY A 14 -16.87 -5.26 -1.75
CA GLY A 14 -16.77 -6.71 -1.48
C GLY A 14 -17.49 -7.09 -0.19
N SER A 15 -17.66 -8.39 0.06
CA SER A 15 -18.21 -8.90 1.33
C SER A 15 -17.07 -9.36 2.22
N PHE A 16 -16.81 -8.65 3.32
CA PHE A 16 -15.86 -9.09 4.33
C PHE A 16 -16.53 -10.10 5.26
N HIS A 17 -15.80 -11.17 5.58
CA HIS A 17 -16.21 -12.13 6.60
C HIS A 17 -15.84 -11.61 7.99
N GLU A 18 -16.46 -12.16 9.03
CA GLU A 18 -16.25 -11.77 10.43
C GLU A 18 -14.76 -11.79 10.82
N LYS A 19 -14.03 -12.81 10.36
CA LYS A 19 -12.59 -12.94 10.56
C LYS A 19 -11.78 -11.77 9.98
N ASP A 20 -12.17 -11.25 8.83
CA ASP A 20 -11.45 -10.12 8.23
C ASP A 20 -11.65 -8.83 9.05
N LEU A 21 -12.82 -8.69 9.68
CA LEU A 21 -13.13 -7.55 10.55
C LEU A 21 -12.33 -7.61 11.85
N GLU A 22 -12.18 -8.80 12.43
CA GLU A 22 -11.32 -9.03 13.60
C GLU A 22 -9.85 -8.71 13.28
N GLU A 23 -9.35 -9.17 12.14
CA GLU A 23 -7.98 -8.87 11.71
C GLU A 23 -7.75 -7.37 11.49
N ILE A 24 -8.73 -6.66 10.92
CA ILE A 24 -8.68 -5.20 10.82
C ILE A 24 -8.65 -4.56 12.21
N ASP A 25 -9.46 -5.03 13.15
CA ASP A 25 -9.56 -4.43 14.48
C ASP A 25 -8.24 -4.50 15.25
N VAL A 26 -7.62 -5.69 15.28
CA VAL A 26 -6.34 -5.92 15.96
C VAL A 26 -5.21 -5.08 15.37
N ASN A 27 -5.21 -4.91 14.04
CA ASN A 27 -4.11 -4.24 13.34
C ASN A 27 -4.35 -2.73 13.10
N TRP A 28 -5.57 -2.24 13.31
CA TRP A 28 -5.99 -0.90 12.88
C TRP A 28 -5.08 0.21 13.38
N ARG A 29 -4.80 0.23 14.68
CA ARG A 29 -4.09 1.35 15.31
C ARG A 29 -2.68 1.52 14.73
N ALA A 30 -1.88 0.45 14.74
CA ALA A 30 -0.51 0.47 14.23
C ALA A 30 -0.48 0.78 12.73
N ALA A 31 -1.36 0.16 11.95
CA ALA A 31 -1.47 0.42 10.51
C ALA A 31 -1.85 1.87 10.19
N ASN A 32 -2.79 2.45 10.95
CA ASN A 32 -3.22 3.83 10.76
C ASN A 32 -2.14 4.84 11.18
N GLU A 33 -1.44 4.61 12.29
CA GLU A 33 -0.31 5.44 12.72
C GLU A 33 0.82 5.40 11.68
N ALA A 34 1.17 4.22 11.17
CA ALA A 34 2.13 4.05 10.08
C ALA A 34 1.67 4.77 8.80
N ALA A 35 0.42 4.60 8.38
CA ALA A 35 -0.12 5.27 7.20
C ALA A 35 -0.08 6.80 7.33
N LEU A 36 -0.36 7.36 8.50
CA LEU A 36 -0.27 8.79 8.75
C LEU A 36 1.18 9.29 8.68
N SER A 37 2.12 8.55 9.29
CA SER A 37 3.55 8.85 9.21
C SER A 37 4.05 8.86 7.76
N VAL A 38 3.74 7.80 7.00
CA VAL A 38 4.13 7.69 5.60
C VAL A 38 3.47 8.79 4.75
N SER A 39 2.20 9.10 5.01
CA SER A 39 1.46 10.18 4.33
C SER A 39 2.15 11.53 4.51
N ALA A 40 2.62 11.85 5.72
CA ALA A 40 3.33 13.08 6.02
C ALA A 40 4.69 13.17 5.29
N ALA A 41 5.35 12.03 5.08
CA ALA A 41 6.64 11.93 4.41
C ALA A 41 6.54 11.75 2.88
N MET A 42 5.35 11.77 2.29
CA MET A 42 5.16 11.49 0.86
C MET A 42 5.87 12.53 -0.03
N PRO A 43 6.77 12.10 -0.94
CA PRO A 43 7.43 13.03 -1.84
C PRO A 43 6.45 13.60 -2.89
N GLY A 44 6.87 14.70 -3.51
CA GLY A 44 6.17 15.26 -4.66
C GLY A 44 6.15 14.30 -5.85
N ILE A 45 4.99 14.14 -6.48
CA ILE A 45 4.80 13.22 -7.62
C ILE A 45 4.88 13.90 -9.01
N GLY A 46 5.04 15.22 -9.04
CA GLY A 46 5.01 16.05 -10.25
C GLY A 46 3.70 15.99 -11.05
N PHE A 47 3.59 16.85 -12.06
CA PHE A 47 2.46 16.82 -12.99
C PHE A 47 2.70 15.74 -14.05
N LEU A 48 1.83 14.72 -14.11
CA LEU A 48 1.86 13.62 -15.07
C LEU A 48 3.18 12.79 -15.16
N SER A 49 4.13 13.02 -14.26
CA SER A 49 5.43 12.32 -14.28
C SER A 49 5.31 10.89 -13.76
N VAL A 50 5.48 9.95 -14.69
CA VAL A 50 5.55 8.51 -14.41
C VAL A 50 6.67 8.20 -13.42
N LYS A 51 7.89 8.68 -13.70
CA LYS A 51 9.08 8.38 -12.90
C LYS A 51 8.90 8.85 -11.46
N GLN A 52 8.40 10.07 -11.26
CA GLN A 52 8.19 10.62 -9.93
C GLN A 52 7.07 9.87 -9.17
N ARG A 53 6.01 9.44 -9.86
CA ARG A 53 4.96 8.60 -9.26
C ARG A 53 5.48 7.25 -8.80
N LEU A 54 6.25 6.55 -9.63
CA LEU A 54 6.85 5.28 -9.24
C LEU A 54 7.85 5.46 -8.09
N ASN A 55 8.69 6.49 -8.14
CA ASN A 55 9.61 6.81 -7.06
C ASN A 55 8.88 7.14 -5.75
N ALA A 56 7.75 7.84 -5.82
CA ALA A 56 6.93 8.13 -4.64
C ALA A 56 6.27 6.89 -4.06
N PHE A 57 5.78 5.98 -4.91
CA PHE A 57 5.28 4.69 -4.46
C PHE A 57 6.40 3.89 -3.76
N PHE A 58 7.57 3.76 -4.38
CA PHE A 58 8.69 3.05 -3.78
C PHE A 58 9.22 3.73 -2.50
N ALA A 59 9.16 5.06 -2.42
CA ALA A 59 9.51 5.78 -1.19
C ALA A 59 8.55 5.44 -0.04
N ALA A 60 7.24 5.38 -0.32
CA ALA A 60 6.26 4.94 0.68
C ALA A 60 6.52 3.48 1.11
N CYS A 61 6.75 2.57 0.17
CA CYS A 61 7.08 1.18 0.48
C CYS A 61 8.36 1.03 1.30
N ARG A 62 9.42 1.79 0.99
CA ARG A 62 10.65 1.81 1.81
C ARG A 62 10.39 2.33 3.22
N HIS A 63 9.50 3.30 3.37
CA HIS A 63 9.16 3.81 4.69
C HIS A 63 8.41 2.73 5.51
N PHE A 64 7.48 1.99 4.90
CA PHE A 64 6.88 0.82 5.55
C PHE A 64 7.91 -0.27 5.88
N ASP A 65 8.81 -0.60 4.95
CA ASP A 65 9.90 -1.57 5.20
C ASP A 65 10.73 -1.15 6.43
N LYS A 66 11.08 0.14 6.53
CA LYS A 66 11.80 0.69 7.68
C LYS A 66 11.01 0.57 8.99
N LEU A 67 9.69 0.82 8.97
CA LEU A 67 8.85 0.67 10.16
C LEU A 67 8.73 -0.81 10.59
N ILE A 68 8.75 -1.75 9.64
CA ILE A 68 8.82 -3.17 9.95
C ILE A 68 10.14 -3.49 10.66
N ASP A 69 11.25 -3.07 10.07
CA ASP A 69 12.58 -3.46 10.54
C ASP A 69 12.98 -2.76 11.85
N GLU A 70 12.57 -1.50 12.05
CA GLU A 70 13.03 -0.67 13.18
C GLU A 70 11.98 -0.43 14.27
N SER A 71 10.69 -0.51 13.94
CA SER A 71 9.59 -0.16 14.87
C SER A 71 8.69 -1.35 15.23
N GLY A 72 9.00 -2.55 14.72
CA GLY A 72 8.22 -3.76 15.00
C GLY A 72 6.84 -3.78 14.34
N LEU A 73 6.64 -2.98 13.28
CA LEU A 73 5.42 -3.05 12.47
C LEU A 73 5.36 -4.44 11.81
N THR A 74 4.23 -5.15 11.89
CA THR A 74 4.11 -6.43 11.19
C THR A 74 3.86 -6.23 9.70
N GLU A 75 4.07 -7.27 8.89
CA GLU A 75 3.79 -7.21 7.46
C GLU A 75 2.30 -6.98 7.18
N GLU A 76 1.42 -7.58 7.98
CA GLU A 76 -0.04 -7.39 7.90
C GLU A 76 -0.43 -5.94 8.20
N GLN A 77 0.18 -5.33 9.22
CA GLN A 77 -0.02 -3.93 9.56
C GLN A 77 0.48 -3.00 8.46
N ALA A 78 1.59 -3.34 7.79
CA ALA A 78 2.10 -2.58 6.65
C ALA A 78 1.16 -2.68 5.44
N GLN A 79 0.61 -3.86 5.12
CA GLN A 79 -0.35 -4.04 4.02
C GLN A 79 -1.68 -3.34 4.29
N LEU A 80 -2.19 -3.40 5.53
CA LEU A 80 -3.34 -2.60 5.94
C LEU A 80 -3.02 -1.10 5.88
N GLY A 81 -1.81 -0.70 6.29
CA GLY A 81 -1.32 0.68 6.23
C GLY A 81 -1.27 1.23 4.80
N LEU A 82 -0.83 0.44 3.82
CA LEU A 82 -0.89 0.80 2.40
C LEU A 82 -2.34 1.03 1.92
N SER A 83 -3.27 0.17 2.36
CA SER A 83 -4.68 0.27 2.02
C SER A 83 -5.31 1.55 2.61
N ILE A 84 -4.99 1.87 3.87
CA ILE A 84 -5.38 3.13 4.52
C ILE A 84 -4.77 4.31 3.75
N LEU A 85 -3.46 4.27 3.47
CA LEU A 85 -2.72 5.33 2.77
C LEU A 85 -3.32 5.63 1.39
N ARG A 86 -3.75 4.61 0.64
CA ARG A 86 -4.44 4.74 -0.65
C ARG A 86 -5.72 5.58 -0.56
N LEU A 87 -6.42 5.52 0.56
CA LEU A 87 -7.68 6.24 0.77
C LEU A 87 -7.44 7.66 1.29
N ILE A 88 -6.46 7.85 2.18
CA ILE A 88 -6.24 9.15 2.83
C ILE A 88 -5.28 10.07 2.07
N ASN A 89 -4.44 9.55 1.17
CA ASN A 89 -3.43 10.33 0.47
C ASN A 89 -3.60 10.24 -1.06
N SER A 90 -4.10 11.32 -1.66
CA SER A 90 -4.38 11.38 -3.11
C SER A 90 -3.12 11.29 -3.98
N LYS A 91 -1.95 11.73 -3.48
CA LYS A 91 -0.67 11.57 -4.19
C LYS A 91 -0.28 10.10 -4.24
N PHE A 92 -0.38 9.42 -3.11
CA PHE A 92 -0.11 7.99 -3.03
C PHE A 92 -1.10 7.19 -3.88
N LYS A 93 -2.40 7.53 -3.87
CA LYS A 93 -3.40 6.90 -4.76
C LYS A 93 -2.99 6.97 -6.24
N LYS A 94 -2.50 8.13 -6.70
CA LYS A 94 -2.00 8.29 -8.08
C LYS A 94 -0.70 7.50 -8.33
N ALA A 95 0.15 7.40 -7.33
CA ALA A 95 1.40 6.65 -7.39
C ALA A 95 1.16 5.14 -7.49
N VAL A 96 0.31 4.58 -6.62
CA VAL A 96 -0.02 3.14 -6.63
C VAL A 96 -0.77 2.73 -7.90
N VAL A 97 -1.71 3.54 -8.41
CA VAL A 97 -2.36 3.26 -9.70
C VAL A 97 -1.36 3.24 -10.86
N MET A 98 -0.36 4.14 -10.84
CA MET A 98 0.71 4.12 -11.85
C MET A 98 1.59 2.86 -11.75
N PHE A 99 1.83 2.37 -10.53
CA PHE A 99 2.54 1.11 -10.32
C PHE A 99 1.71 -0.09 -10.80
N GLU A 100 0.45 -0.20 -10.37
CA GLU A 100 -0.48 -1.27 -10.74
C GLU A 100 -0.64 -1.39 -12.26
N THR A 101 -0.86 -0.28 -12.96
CA THR A 101 -1.00 -0.24 -14.43
C THR A 101 0.25 -0.64 -15.19
N ARG A 102 1.40 -0.70 -14.52
CA ARG A 102 2.69 -1.07 -15.10
C ARG A 102 3.28 -2.35 -14.53
N SER A 103 2.55 -3.03 -13.65
CA SER A 103 2.94 -4.28 -13.01
C SER A 103 3.53 -5.32 -13.99
N ASN A 104 2.94 -5.46 -15.18
CA ASN A 104 3.40 -6.39 -16.21
C ASN A 104 4.67 -5.98 -16.97
N ARG A 105 5.23 -4.79 -16.68
CA ARG A 105 6.41 -4.24 -17.37
C ARG A 105 7.69 -4.36 -16.54
N PHE A 106 7.61 -4.86 -15.32
CA PHE A 106 8.78 -5.02 -14.46
C PHE A 106 9.43 -6.38 -14.72
N ASP A 107 10.66 -6.35 -15.23
CA ASP A 107 11.49 -7.54 -15.39
C ASP A 107 12.12 -7.98 -14.06
N VAL A 108 12.87 -9.09 -14.09
CA VAL A 108 13.50 -9.67 -12.90
C VAL A 108 14.49 -8.69 -12.26
N ALA A 109 15.26 -7.95 -13.06
CA ALA A 109 16.23 -6.98 -12.56
C ALA A 109 15.51 -5.81 -11.85
N ALA A 110 14.49 -5.23 -12.48
CA ALA A 110 13.71 -4.16 -11.87
C ALA A 110 13.00 -4.60 -10.58
N ARG A 111 12.59 -5.87 -10.47
CA ARG A 111 12.01 -6.44 -9.25
C ARG A 111 13.03 -6.57 -8.13
N ALA A 112 14.28 -6.92 -8.44
CA ALA A 112 15.32 -7.06 -7.42
C ALA A 112 15.61 -5.73 -6.70
N ASP A 113 15.49 -4.61 -7.41
CA ASP A 113 15.70 -3.26 -6.87
C ASP A 113 14.47 -2.71 -6.12
N MET A 114 13.35 -3.45 -6.09
CA MET A 114 12.13 -2.98 -5.42
C MET A 114 12.17 -3.19 -3.90
N PRO A 115 11.59 -2.25 -3.14
CA PRO A 115 11.30 -2.43 -1.71
C PRO A 115 10.53 -3.73 -1.46
N ARG A 116 10.72 -4.38 -0.30
CA ARG A 116 10.05 -5.65 0.05
C ARG A 116 8.54 -5.50 -0.07
N THR A 117 7.99 -4.45 0.55
CA THR A 117 6.56 -4.15 0.51
C THR A 117 6.04 -3.97 -0.92
N ALA A 118 6.84 -3.37 -1.83
CA ALA A 118 6.45 -3.18 -3.23
C ALA A 118 6.43 -4.51 -4.02
N ARG A 119 7.38 -5.42 -3.74
CA ARG A 119 7.40 -6.76 -4.32
C ARG A 119 6.18 -7.56 -3.91
N GLN A 120 5.82 -7.53 -2.63
CA GLN A 120 4.61 -8.18 -2.12
C GLN A 120 3.35 -7.66 -2.84
N CYS A 121 3.21 -6.35 -3.03
CA CYS A 121 2.10 -5.80 -3.82
C CYS A 121 2.10 -6.32 -5.27
N LEU A 122 3.26 -6.42 -5.90
CA LEU A 122 3.38 -6.91 -7.27
C LEU A 122 2.96 -8.38 -7.38
N ASP A 123 3.36 -9.21 -6.42
CA ASP A 123 3.02 -10.63 -6.37
C ASP A 123 1.49 -10.82 -6.26
N VAL A 124 0.83 -10.03 -5.41
CA VAL A 124 -0.65 -10.01 -5.28
C VAL A 124 -1.33 -9.59 -6.58
N ILE A 125 -0.85 -8.53 -7.23
CA ILE A 125 -1.41 -8.04 -8.51
C ILE A 125 -1.26 -9.11 -9.60
N GLN A 126 -0.12 -9.76 -9.68
CA GLN A 126 0.11 -10.80 -10.67
C GLN A 126 -0.76 -12.02 -10.39
N TYR A 127 -0.81 -12.49 -9.14
CA TYR A 127 -1.67 -13.60 -8.74
C TYR A 127 -3.14 -13.36 -9.07
N THR A 128 -3.68 -12.18 -8.75
CA THR A 128 -5.07 -11.80 -9.06
C THR A 128 -5.31 -11.56 -10.55
N GLY A 129 -4.29 -11.11 -11.29
CA GLY A 129 -4.32 -10.98 -12.75
C GLY A 129 -4.32 -12.32 -13.49
N TYR A 130 -3.71 -13.36 -12.93
CA TYR A 130 -3.73 -14.73 -13.47
C TYR A 130 -5.08 -15.45 -13.27
N GLN A 131 -5.93 -14.97 -12.36
CA GLN A 131 -7.24 -15.57 -12.07
C GLN A 131 -8.41 -14.96 -12.87
N LYS A 132 -8.13 -14.04 -13.80
CA LYS A 132 -9.11 -13.48 -14.75
C LYS A 132 -8.86 -14.00 -16.15
#